data_AF-A0A3M2YBJ7-F1
#
_entry.id   AF-A0A3M2YBJ7-F1
#
_cell.length_a   1.000
_cell.length_b   1.000
_cell.length_c   1.000
_cell.angle_alpha   90.00
_cell.angle_beta   90.00
_cell.angle_gamma   90.00
#
_symmetry.space_group_name_H-M   'P 1'
#
loop_
_entity.id
_entity.type
_entity.pdbx_description
1 polymer ?
#
loop_
_entity_poly.entity_id
_entity_poly.type
_entity_poly.pdbx_seq_one_letter_code
_entity_poly.pdbx_strand_id
1 'polypeptide(L)'
;MSAQDFLVELGTEELPPKTLVSLADAFLAGIEKGLAGAGLTYSAKQVYAAPRRLAVLITALATQQPDRSVNLDGPPRQAAF
;
A
#
# COMPACT_ATOMS: atom_id res chain seq x y z
N MET A 1 -7.99 -7.68 -16.74
CA MET A 1 -7.33 -6.79 -15.76
C MET A 1 -5.85 -6.82 -16.04
N SER A 2 -5.22 -5.67 -16.28
CA SER A 2 -3.76 -5.59 -16.40
C SER A 2 -3.15 -5.68 -14.99
N ALA A 3 -2.04 -6.38 -14.87
CA ALA A 3 -1.31 -6.54 -13.61
C ALA A 3 0.17 -6.31 -13.89
N GLN A 4 0.85 -5.58 -13.01
CA GLN A 4 2.25 -5.19 -13.17
C GLN A 4 2.99 -5.37 -11.85
N ASP A 5 4.30 -5.56 -11.92
CA ASP A 5 5.12 -5.58 -10.72
C ASP A 5 5.34 -4.15 -10.20
N PHE A 6 5.23 -3.99 -8.90
CA PHE A 6 5.40 -2.72 -8.20
C PHE A 6 6.52 -2.84 -7.19
N LEU A 7 7.59 -2.07 -7.40
CA LEU A 7 8.70 -1.95 -6.46
C LEU A 7 8.66 -0.56 -5.83
N VAL A 8 8.68 -0.52 -4.50
CA VAL A 8 8.89 0.71 -3.74
C VAL A 8 10.13 0.56 -2.88
N GLU A 9 10.99 1.58 -2.93
CA GLU A 9 12.21 1.66 -2.16
C GLU A 9 12.19 2.90 -1.27
N LEU A 10 12.66 2.74 -0.04
CA LEU A 10 12.86 3.82 0.92
C LEU A 10 14.34 3.87 1.30
N GLY A 11 15.02 4.92 0.85
CA GLY A 11 16.35 5.27 1.35
C GLY A 11 16.26 5.75 2.80
N THR A 12 17.16 5.26 3.64
CA THR A 12 17.21 5.60 5.07
C THR A 12 18.64 5.95 5.48
N GLU A 13 18.78 6.67 6.59
CA GLU A 13 20.06 6.76 7.31
C GLU A 13 20.40 5.40 7.96
N GLU A 14 21.48 5.32 8.72
CA GLU A 14 21.93 4.05 9.31
C GLU A 14 20.95 3.50 10.35
N LEU A 15 20.16 2.51 9.93
CA LEU A 15 19.18 1.81 10.75
C LEU A 15 19.86 0.82 11.71
N PRO A 16 19.38 0.71 12.96
CA PRO A 16 19.92 -0.27 13.91
C PRO A 16 19.69 -1.71 13.42
N PRO A 17 20.72 -2.59 13.45
CA PRO A 17 20.59 -3.97 12.98
C PRO A 17 19.49 -4.77 13.69
N LYS A 18 19.26 -4.48 14.98
CA LYS A 18 18.25 -5.17 15.80
C LYS A 18 16.82 -4.84 15.39
N THR A 19 16.58 -3.65 14.83
CA THR A 19 15.23 -3.19 14.46
C THR A 19 14.97 -3.29 12.96
N LEU A 20 15.99 -3.66 12.17
CA LEU A 20 15.91 -3.65 10.71
C LEU A 20 14.78 -4.54 10.19
N VAL A 21 14.65 -5.75 10.72
CA VAL A 21 13.57 -6.69 10.35
C VAL A 21 12.20 -6.13 10.75
N SER A 22 12.04 -5.66 11.99
CA SER A 22 10.76 -5.11 12.45
C SER A 22 10.32 -3.88 11.67
N LEU A 23 11.27 -3.04 11.24
CA LEU A 23 10.98 -1.87 10.40
C LEU A 23 10.58 -2.28 8.98
N ALA A 24 11.25 -3.29 8.42
CA ALA A 24 10.90 -3.84 7.11
C ALA A 24 9.48 -4.47 7.12
N ASP A 25 9.15 -5.22 8.17
CA ASP A 25 7.83 -5.82 8.35
C ASP A 25 6.74 -4.74 8.52
N ALA A 26 7.03 -3.69 9.30
CA ALA A 26 6.11 -2.56 9.47
C ALA A 26 5.89 -1.80 8.15
N PHE A 27 6.96 -1.62 7.36
CA PHE A 27 6.89 -0.99 6.05
C PHE A 27 6.02 -1.81 5.08
N LEU A 28 6.24 -3.13 5.02
CA LEU A 28 5.40 -4.05 4.25
C LEU A 28 3.93 -4.00 4.70
N ALA A 29 3.67 -4.09 6.00
CA ALA A 29 2.31 -4.06 6.55
C ALA A 29 1.57 -2.74 6.22
N GLY A 30 2.28 -1.61 6.23
CA GLY A 30 1.74 -0.33 5.82
C GLY A 30 1.30 -0.30 4.35
N ILE A 31 2.14 -0.85 3.46
CA ILE A 31 1.83 -0.97 2.03
C ILE A 31 0.63 -1.90 1.82
N GLU A 32 0.63 -3.09 2.43
CA GLU A 32 -0.48 -4.04 2.32
C GLU A 32 -1.80 -3.44 2.79
N LYS A 33 -1.78 -2.71 3.92
CA LYS A 33 -2.96 -2.01 4.42
C LYS A 33 -3.48 -0.98 3.41
N GLY A 34 -2.58 -0.22 2.78
CA GLY A 34 -2.93 0.75 1.74
C GLY A 34 -3.55 0.07 0.51
N LEU A 35 -2.93 -1.00 0.02
CA LEU A 35 -3.43 -1.77 -1.13
C LEU A 35 -4.79 -2.40 -0.84
N ALA A 36 -4.96 -2.99 0.34
CA ALA A 36 -6.23 -3.57 0.76
C ALA A 36 -7.33 -2.49 0.90
N GLY A 37 -7.00 -1.33 1.47
CA GLY A 37 -7.93 -0.21 1.56
C GLY A 37 -8.35 0.36 0.19
N ALA A 38 -7.48 0.24 -0.80
CA ALA A 38 -7.73 0.56 -2.20
C ALA A 38 -8.46 -0.55 -2.98
N GLY A 39 -8.68 -1.72 -2.38
CA GLY A 39 -9.26 -2.88 -3.07
C GLY A 39 -8.37 -3.47 -4.17
N LEU A 40 -7.06 -3.23 -4.10
CA LEU A 40 -6.09 -3.73 -5.08
C LEU A 40 -5.60 -5.13 -4.70
N THR A 41 -5.66 -6.06 -5.64
CA THR A 41 -5.18 -7.44 -5.48
C THR A 41 -3.79 -7.63 -6.09
N TYR A 42 -3.01 -8.56 -5.55
CA TYR A 42 -1.68 -8.93 -6.05
C TYR A 42 -1.40 -10.43 -5.77
N SER A 43 -0.36 -11.01 -6.38
CA SER A 43 -0.08 -12.45 -6.28
C SER A 43 0.94 -12.81 -5.21
N ALA A 44 1.99 -12.00 -5.04
CA ALA A 44 3.03 -12.23 -4.05
C ALA A 44 3.64 -10.91 -3.57
N LYS A 45 4.35 -11.01 -2.46
CA LYS A 45 5.07 -9.92 -1.81
C LYS A 45 6.45 -10.38 -1.39
N GLN A 46 7.43 -9.50 -1.52
CA GLN A 46 8.79 -9.74 -1.04
C GLN A 46 9.31 -8.46 -0.40
N VAL A 47 9.95 -8.61 0.75
CA VAL A 47 10.57 -7.50 1.50
C VAL A 47 12.08 -7.66 1.48
N TYR A 48 12.78 -6.53 1.32
CA TYR A 48 14.22 -6.43 1.38
C TYR A 48 14.60 -5.38 2.42
N ALA A 49 15.65 -5.67 3.20
CA ALA A 49 16.14 -4.76 4.21
C ALA A 49 17.67 -4.75 4.24
N ALA A 50 18.23 -3.55 4.18
CA ALA A 50 19.64 -3.25 4.35
C ALA A 50 19.78 -2.04 5.29
N PRO A 51 20.94 -1.83 5.95
CA PRO A 51 21.10 -0.79 6.95
C PRO A 51 20.70 0.63 6.52
N ARG A 52 20.69 0.94 5.21
CA ARG A 52 20.31 2.26 4.66
C ARG A 52 19.19 2.18 3.62
N ARG A 53 18.47 1.05 3.56
CA ARG A 53 17.42 0.84 2.55
C ARG A 53 16.39 -0.19 3.00
N LEU A 54 15.11 0.14 2.84
CA LEU A 54 14.01 -0.81 2.88
C LEU A 54 13.37 -0.87 1.49
N ALA A 55 12.96 -2.04 1.04
CA ALA A 55 12.23 -2.17 -0.22
C ALA A 55 11.15 -3.25 -0.12
N VAL A 56 10.07 -3.04 -0.86
CA VAL A 56 8.97 -4.00 -1.00
C VAL A 56 8.65 -4.17 -2.48
N LEU A 57 8.69 -5.41 -2.93
CA LEU A 57 8.25 -5.83 -4.25
C LEU A 57 6.89 -6.51 -4.13
N ILE A 58 5.91 -6.00 -4.85
CA ILE A 58 4.58 -6.61 -5.00
C ILE A 58 4.46 -7.09 -6.44
N THR A 59 4.19 -8.38 -6.63
CA THR A 59 4.11 -8.97 -7.97
C THR A 59 2.67 -9.05 -8.47
N ALA A 60 2.48 -8.85 -9.77
CA ALA A 60 1.16 -8.87 -10.42
C ALA A 60 0.11 -8.02 -9.67
N LEU A 61 0.48 -6.80 -9.28
CA LEU A 61 -0.43 -5.83 -8.68
C LEU A 61 -1.42 -5.33 -9.73
N ALA A 62 -2.71 -5.33 -9.38
CA ALA A 62 -3.75 -4.70 -10.20
C ALA A 62 -3.39 -3.24 -10.51
N THR A 63 -3.43 -2.85 -11.78
CA THR A 63 -3.03 -1.49 -12.19
C THR A 63 -4.09 -0.44 -11.89
N GLN A 64 -5.30 -0.85 -11.53
CA GLN A 64 -6.45 0.02 -11.30
C GLN A 64 -7.30 -0.54 -10.16
N GLN A 65 -7.85 0.38 -9.35
CA GLN A 65 -8.84 0.05 -8.33
C GLN A 65 -10.14 -0.39 -9.01
N PRO A 66 -10.92 -1.28 -8.39
CA PRO A 66 -12.26 -1.60 -8.90
C PRO A 66 -13.15 -0.37 -8.89
N ASP A 67 -14.11 -0.33 -9.82
CA ASP A 67 -15.12 0.72 -9.84
C ASP A 67 -15.88 0.77 -8.51
N ARG A 68 -16.03 1.97 -7.96
CA ARG A 68 -16.77 2.21 -6.73
C ARG A 68 -17.89 3.20 -6.98
N SER A 69 -19.13 2.75 -6.82
CA SER A 69 -20.29 3.65 -6.72
C SER A 69 -20.37 4.22 -5.30
N VAL A 70 -20.45 5.55 -5.19
CA VAL A 70 -20.69 6.23 -3.92
C VAL A 70 -22.00 6.97 -4.04
N ASN A 71 -23.02 6.53 -3.30
CA ASN A 71 -24.25 7.28 -3.14
C ASN A 71 -24.06 8.27 -1.99
N LEU A 72 -24.05 9.57 -2.30
CA LEU A 72 -24.12 10.62 -1.30
C LEU A 72 -25.56 11.11 -1.25
N ASP A 73 -26.21 10.89 -0.12
CA ASP A 73 -27.48 11.55 0.16
C ASP A 73 -27.22 13.04 0.39
N GLY A 74 -27.95 13.88 -0.35
CA GLY A 74 -27.91 15.32 -0.16
C GLY A 74 -28.47 15.73 1.20
N PRO A 75 -28.25 16.99 1.64
CA PRO A 75 -28.85 17.49 2.85
C PRO A 75 -30.39 17.33 2.80
N PRO A 76 -31.05 17.05 3.94
CA PRO A 76 -32.50 16.94 3.98
C PRO A 76 -33.13 18.22 3.44
N ARG A 77 -34.22 18.06 2.68
CA ARG A 77 -34.88 19.13 1.91
C ARG A 77 -35.18 20.41 2.71
N GLN A 78 -35.37 20.30 4.03
CA GLN A 78 -35.62 21.41 4.95
C GLN A 78 -34.40 22.31 5.23
N ALA A 79 -33.19 21.83 4.98
CA ALA A 79 -31.95 22.61 5.13
C ALA A 79 -31.50 23.27 3.81
N ALA A 80 -32.23 23.06 2.72
CA ALA A 80 -31.91 23.58 1.39
C ALA A 80 -32.68 24.87 1.02
N PHE A 81 -33.66 25.29 1.84
CA PHE A 81 -34.50 26.48 1.64
C PHE A 81 -34.77 27.19 2.95
#